data_AF-A0AB35YH31-F1
#
_entry.id   AF-A0AB35YH31-F1
#
_cell.length_a   1.000
_cell.length_b   1.000
_cell.length_c   1.000
_cell.angle_alpha   90.00
_cell.angle_beta   90.00
_cell.angle_gamma   90.00
#
_symmetry.space_group_name_H-M   'P 1'
#
loop_
_entity.id
_entity.type
_entity.pdbx_description
1 polymer ?
#
loop_
_entity_poly.entity_id
_entity_poly.type
_entity_poly.pdbx_seq_one_letter_code
_entity_poly.pdbx_strand_id
1 'polypeptide(L)'
;MKKLKYEQSIRLMFNHNSIRASFEKLEKSITSDNLDDQYIYTAIGELLLWVVTTDEWHQIHGLGDYKKRRNKNTDGEIIFGMRHAFNMLKHNMAFFQIHRKDGGLEFPMTFPIEIDEITVNWMPAGDVLNGKYPEQKENYINYLEGKDVLETFSKVITFLNEEYMRIRFD
;
A
#
# COMPACT_ATOMS: atom_id res chain seq x y z
N MET A 1 -3.76 -3.81 -30.66
CA MET A 1 -3.70 -4.76 -29.53
C MET A 1 -2.23 -5.03 -29.23
N LYS A 2 -1.76 -4.85 -27.99
CA LYS A 2 -0.33 -5.03 -27.66
C LYS A 2 -0.10 -6.47 -27.22
N LYS A 3 0.69 -7.22 -27.99
CA LYS A 3 1.13 -8.57 -27.61
C LYS A 3 2.29 -8.45 -26.64
N LEU A 4 2.16 -9.03 -25.46
CA LEU A 4 3.21 -9.05 -24.44
C LEU A 4 4.24 -10.13 -24.78
N LYS A 5 5.49 -9.89 -24.41
CA LYS A 5 6.51 -10.94 -24.38
C LYS A 5 6.20 -11.93 -23.25
N TYR A 6 6.65 -13.17 -23.39
CA TYR A 6 6.46 -14.21 -22.38
C TYR A 6 6.91 -13.75 -20.99
N GLU A 7 8.09 -13.12 -20.88
CA GLU A 7 8.64 -12.67 -19.61
C GLU A 7 7.80 -11.55 -18.99
N GLN A 8 7.20 -10.69 -19.81
CA GLN A 8 6.31 -9.62 -19.35
C GLN A 8 5.03 -10.20 -18.75
N SER A 9 4.44 -11.18 -19.42
CA SER A 9 3.25 -11.90 -18.98
C SER A 9 3.49 -12.65 -17.65
N ILE A 10 4.56 -13.45 -17.59
CA ILE A 10 4.91 -14.21 -16.38
C ILE A 10 5.24 -13.28 -15.22
N ARG A 11 5.97 -12.18 -15.47
CA ARG A 11 6.30 -11.21 -14.42
C ARG A 11 5.04 -10.58 -13.84
N LEU A 12 4.08 -10.17 -14.68
CA LEU A 12 2.82 -9.62 -14.21
C LEU A 12 2.03 -10.64 -13.38
N MET A 13 1.94 -11.89 -13.84
CA MET A 13 1.28 -12.97 -13.09
C MET A 13 1.93 -13.19 -11.71
N PHE A 14 3.26 -13.24 -11.64
CA PHE A 14 3.97 -13.38 -10.36
C PHE A 14 3.77 -12.19 -9.44
N ASN A 15 3.80 -10.97 -9.99
CA ASN A 15 3.50 -9.76 -9.24
C ASN A 15 2.11 -9.83 -8.56
N HIS A 16 1.06 -10.23 -9.28
CA HIS A 16 -0.29 -10.37 -8.70
C HIS A 16 -0.37 -11.48 -7.64
N ASN A 17 0.29 -12.62 -7.87
CA ASN A 17 0.38 -13.68 -6.87
C ASN A 17 1.09 -13.21 -5.59
N SER A 18 2.16 -12.43 -5.73
CA SER A 18 2.90 -11.84 -4.62
C SER A 18 2.10 -10.78 -3.88
N ILE A 19 1.34 -9.93 -4.59
CA ILE A 19 0.39 -8.99 -3.98
C ILE A 19 -0.60 -9.75 -3.09
N ARG A 20 -1.24 -10.81 -3.61
CA ARG A 20 -2.20 -11.60 -2.83
C ARG A 20 -1.55 -12.21 -1.58
N ALA A 21 -0.40 -12.87 -1.75
CA ALA A 21 0.29 -13.53 -0.64
C ALA A 21 0.76 -12.54 0.45
N SER A 22 1.26 -11.36 0.04
CA SER A 22 1.71 -10.31 0.97
C SER A 22 0.54 -9.57 1.63
N PHE A 23 -0.60 -9.43 0.95
CA PHE A 23 -1.83 -8.90 1.56
C PHE A 23 -2.39 -9.84 2.63
N GLU A 24 -2.48 -11.15 2.35
CA GLU A 24 -2.88 -12.15 3.36
C GLU A 24 -1.92 -12.16 4.57
N LYS A 25 -0.63 -11.91 4.35
CA LYS A 25 0.36 -11.79 5.42
C LYS A 25 0.13 -10.53 6.27
N LEU A 26 -0.20 -9.41 5.63
CA LEU A 26 -0.53 -8.16 6.31
C LEU A 26 -1.81 -8.32 7.15
N GLU A 27 -2.87 -8.90 6.59
CA GLU A 27 -4.11 -9.21 7.33
C GLU A 27 -3.80 -10.02 8.58
N LYS A 28 -3.05 -11.12 8.44
CA LYS A 28 -2.65 -11.96 9.59
C LYS A 28 -1.83 -11.21 10.63
N SER A 29 -0.97 -10.27 10.23
CA SER A 29 -0.15 -9.49 11.16
C SER A 29 -0.95 -8.47 11.96
N ILE A 30 -2.09 -8.01 11.42
CA ILE A 30 -2.98 -7.04 12.07
C ILE A 30 -4.02 -7.76 12.93
N THR A 31 -4.47 -8.95 12.53
CA THR A 31 -5.47 -9.73 13.28
C THR A 31 -4.88 -10.69 14.30
N SER A 32 -3.55 -10.82 14.39
CA SER A 32 -2.93 -11.72 15.37
C SER A 32 -3.06 -11.18 16.79
N ASP A 33 -3.29 -12.08 17.75
CA ASP A 33 -3.39 -11.75 19.19
C ASP A 33 -2.15 -11.00 19.73
N ASN A 34 -1.03 -11.05 19.02
CA ASN A 34 0.19 -10.31 19.31
C ASN A 34 0.50 -9.31 18.18
N LEU A 35 -0.10 -8.12 18.26
CA LEU A 35 0.08 -6.97 17.35
C LEU A 35 1.50 -6.38 17.41
N ASP A 36 2.45 -7.15 16.89
CA ASP A 36 3.87 -6.81 16.86
C ASP A 36 4.17 -5.87 15.68
N ASP A 37 4.64 -4.66 16.04
CA ASP A 37 4.94 -3.60 15.09
C ASP A 37 6.01 -3.98 14.06
N GLN A 38 6.95 -4.88 14.38
CA GLN A 38 7.97 -5.33 13.43
C GLN A 38 7.38 -6.21 12.34
N TYR A 39 6.43 -7.08 12.70
CA TYR A 39 5.74 -7.93 11.72
C TYR A 39 4.83 -7.10 10.82
N ILE A 40 4.09 -6.14 11.38
CA ILE A 40 3.27 -5.20 10.60
C ILE A 40 4.13 -4.37 9.66
N TYR A 41 5.22 -3.76 10.18
CA TYR A 41 6.16 -2.98 9.37
C TYR A 41 6.73 -3.79 8.20
N THR A 42 7.15 -5.04 8.46
CA THR A 42 7.68 -5.94 7.44
C THR A 42 6.63 -6.28 6.39
N ALA A 43 5.40 -6.59 6.81
CA ALA A 43 4.31 -6.92 5.90
C ALA A 43 3.90 -5.73 5.01
N ILE A 44 3.82 -4.52 5.58
CA ILE A 44 3.58 -3.28 4.82
C ILE A 44 4.70 -3.06 3.78
N GLY A 45 5.97 -3.18 4.18
CA GLY A 45 7.10 -2.99 3.28
C GLY A 45 7.12 -3.98 2.11
N GLU A 46 6.83 -5.25 2.38
CA GLU A 46 6.72 -6.29 1.36
C GLU A 46 5.56 -6.02 0.38
N LEU A 47 4.38 -5.65 0.89
CA LEU A 47 3.24 -5.37 0.03
C LEU A 47 3.44 -4.08 -0.79
N LEU A 48 4.04 -3.03 -0.22
CA LEU A 48 4.44 -1.81 -0.93
C LEU A 48 5.35 -2.13 -2.12
N LEU A 49 6.35 -2.99 -1.95
CA LEU A 49 7.23 -3.42 -3.03
C LEU A 49 6.42 -4.01 -4.19
N TRP A 50 5.51 -4.93 -3.91
CA TRP A 50 4.73 -5.61 -4.96
C TRP A 50 3.71 -4.69 -5.63
N VAL A 51 3.07 -3.80 -4.88
CA VAL A 51 2.19 -2.76 -5.45
C VAL A 51 2.97 -1.84 -6.38
N VAL A 52 4.08 -1.27 -5.92
CA VAL A 52 4.86 -0.28 -6.68
C VAL A 52 5.46 -0.89 -7.94
N THR A 53 6.02 -2.10 -7.84
CA THR A 53 6.59 -2.80 -8.99
C THR A 53 5.54 -3.22 -10.01
N THR A 54 4.30 -3.47 -9.58
CA THR A 54 3.16 -3.77 -10.48
C THR A 54 2.67 -2.53 -11.22
N ASP A 55 2.53 -1.40 -10.53
CA ASP A 55 2.25 -0.10 -11.19
C ASP A 55 3.35 0.25 -12.20
N GLU A 56 4.64 0.07 -11.86
CA GLU A 56 5.75 0.27 -12.79
C GLU A 56 5.66 -0.63 -14.02
N TRP A 57 5.34 -1.91 -13.82
CA TRP A 57 5.10 -2.83 -14.93
C TRP A 57 4.00 -2.30 -15.84
N HIS A 58 2.86 -1.86 -15.30
CA HIS A 58 1.78 -1.33 -16.13
C HIS A 58 2.15 -0.04 -16.86
N GLN A 59 2.93 0.84 -16.24
CA GLN A 59 3.41 2.07 -16.88
C GLN A 59 4.30 1.80 -18.10
N ILE A 60 5.10 0.73 -18.09
CA ILE A 60 6.07 0.41 -19.14
C ILE A 60 5.48 -0.58 -20.16
N HIS A 61 4.81 -1.62 -19.67
CA HIS A 61 4.39 -2.78 -20.45
C HIS A 61 2.89 -2.88 -20.65
N GLY A 62 2.08 -2.24 -19.80
CA GLY A 62 0.63 -2.24 -19.90
C GLY A 62 0.06 -1.52 -21.13
N LEU A 63 -1.24 -1.25 -21.06
CA LEU A 63 -1.96 -0.51 -22.09
C LEU A 63 -1.50 0.96 -22.12
N GLY A 64 -1.45 1.56 -23.31
CA GLY A 64 -0.86 2.90 -23.51
C GLY A 64 -1.54 4.03 -22.74
N ASP A 65 -2.80 3.86 -22.36
CA ASP A 65 -3.60 4.80 -21.58
C ASP A 65 -3.68 4.45 -20.08
N TYR A 66 -2.85 3.53 -19.58
CA TYR A 66 -2.78 3.15 -18.16
C TYR A 66 -2.68 4.35 -17.22
N LYS A 67 -1.69 5.24 -17.45
CA LYS A 67 -1.47 6.42 -16.61
C LYS A 67 -2.72 7.32 -16.55
N LYS A 68 -3.45 7.44 -17.66
CA LYS A 68 -4.69 8.21 -17.72
C LYS A 68 -5.80 7.56 -16.90
N ARG A 69 -5.91 6.23 -16.91
CA ARG A 69 -6.88 5.50 -16.07
C ARG A 69 -6.54 5.60 -14.59
N ARG A 70 -5.27 5.36 -14.22
CA ARG A 70 -4.81 5.51 -12.84
C ARG A 70 -5.09 6.90 -12.28
N ASN A 71 -4.73 7.95 -13.02
CA ASN A 71 -4.91 9.34 -12.57
C ASN A 71 -6.37 9.82 -12.62
N LYS A 72 -7.33 8.99 -13.06
CA LYS A 72 -8.78 9.31 -13.07
C LYS A 72 -9.57 8.40 -12.15
N ASN A 73 -8.91 7.46 -11.49
CA ASN A 73 -9.51 6.51 -10.59
C ASN A 73 -9.01 6.84 -9.18
N THR A 74 -9.95 7.06 -8.25
CA THR A 74 -9.63 7.47 -6.88
C THR A 74 -8.75 6.45 -6.14
N ASP A 75 -8.91 5.17 -6.43
CA ASP A 75 -8.10 4.10 -5.86
C ASP A 75 -6.73 4.02 -6.55
N GLY A 76 -6.67 4.33 -7.85
CA GLY A 76 -5.43 4.44 -8.61
C GLY A 76 -4.52 5.57 -8.13
N GLU A 77 -5.09 6.68 -7.66
CA GLU A 77 -4.32 7.82 -7.12
C GLU A 77 -3.60 7.50 -5.80
N ILE A 78 -4.12 6.55 -5.01
CA ILE A 78 -3.50 6.10 -3.76
C ILE A 78 -2.06 5.58 -3.99
N ILE A 79 -1.79 5.02 -5.17
CA ILE A 79 -0.46 4.53 -5.57
C ILE A 79 0.61 5.63 -5.47
N PHE A 80 0.26 6.91 -5.66
CA PHE A 80 1.22 8.00 -5.51
C PHE A 80 1.73 8.13 -4.07
N GLY A 81 0.82 8.04 -3.09
CA GLY A 81 1.18 8.00 -1.68
C GLY A 81 2.01 6.76 -1.34
N MET A 82 1.61 5.58 -1.82
CA MET A 82 2.33 4.33 -1.58
C MET A 82 3.75 4.34 -2.16
N ARG A 83 3.94 4.97 -3.32
CA ARG A 83 5.26 5.16 -3.92
C ARG A 83 6.17 6.02 -3.04
N HIS A 84 5.62 7.07 -2.42
CA HIS A 84 6.38 7.88 -1.47
C HIS A 84 6.73 7.08 -0.21
N ALA A 85 5.75 6.39 0.37
CA ALA A 85 5.94 5.52 1.53
C ALA A 85 7.06 4.47 1.28
N PHE A 86 7.02 3.80 0.13
CA PHE A 86 8.04 2.83 -0.28
C PHE A 86 9.42 3.46 -0.47
N ASN A 87 9.50 4.67 -1.02
CA ASN A 87 10.78 5.37 -1.15
C ASN A 87 11.37 5.75 0.21
N MET A 88 10.54 6.15 1.17
CA MET A 88 11.00 6.45 2.52
C MET A 88 11.47 5.20 3.25
N LEU A 89 10.72 4.09 3.15
CA LEU A 89 11.13 2.80 3.71
C LEU A 89 12.51 2.32 3.20
N LYS A 90 12.85 2.56 1.93
CA LYS A 90 14.14 2.15 1.36
C LYS A 90 15.32 3.07 1.70
N HIS A 91 15.07 4.36 1.88
CA HIS A 91 16.13 5.38 1.84
C HIS A 91 16.23 6.21 3.12
N ASN A 92 15.20 6.25 3.95
CA ASN A 92 15.17 7.02 5.17
C ASN A 92 15.35 6.10 6.38
N MET A 93 16.56 6.09 6.95
CA MET A 93 16.89 5.27 8.11
C MET A 93 16.14 5.68 9.39
N ALA A 94 15.60 6.90 9.45
CA ALA A 94 14.74 7.34 10.54
C ALA A 94 13.28 6.85 10.40
N PHE A 95 12.95 6.22 9.27
CA PHE A 95 11.61 5.72 8.96
C PHE A 95 11.46 4.24 9.35
N PHE A 96 11.68 3.93 10.63
CA PHE A 96 11.56 2.57 11.19
C PHE A 96 10.14 2.24 11.68
N GLN A 97 9.23 3.20 11.61
CA GLN A 97 7.81 3.04 11.88
C GLN A 97 7.05 3.70 10.72
N ILE A 98 6.01 3.04 10.22
CA ILE A 98 5.20 3.49 9.06
C ILE A 98 3.71 3.55 9.36
N HIS A 99 3.31 2.89 10.45
CA HIS A 99 1.96 2.76 10.94
C HIS A 99 1.88 3.17 12.41
N ARG A 100 0.66 3.48 12.85
CA ARG A 100 0.29 3.60 14.25
C ARG A 100 -0.91 2.69 14.52
N LYS A 101 -1.05 2.28 15.77
CA LYS A 101 -2.21 1.54 16.27
C LYS A 101 -3.10 2.53 17.02
N ASP A 102 -4.35 2.64 16.61
CA ASP A 102 -5.37 3.46 17.29
C ASP A 102 -6.46 2.53 17.86
N GLY A 103 -7.10 2.92 18.97
CA GLY A 103 -8.12 2.11 19.65
C GLY A 103 -7.56 1.12 20.70
N GLY A 104 -8.41 0.23 21.20
CA GLY A 104 -8.08 -0.67 22.33
C GLY A 104 -8.33 -0.04 23.71
N LEU A 105 -7.81 -0.68 24.76
CA LEU A 105 -8.04 -0.25 26.14
C LEU A 105 -7.09 0.88 26.54
N GLU A 106 -7.63 2.08 26.75
CA GLU A 106 -6.90 3.20 27.34
C GLU A 106 -7.11 3.28 28.87
N PHE A 107 -6.04 3.54 29.62
CA PHE A 107 -6.07 3.71 31.07
C PHE A 107 -5.88 5.19 31.45
N PRO A 108 -6.62 5.73 32.45
CA PRO A 108 -7.57 5.04 33.33
C PRO A 108 -8.94 4.77 32.68
N MET A 109 -9.49 3.58 32.92
CA MET A 109 -10.78 3.16 32.36
C MET A 109 -11.96 3.86 33.04
N THR A 110 -12.94 4.33 32.24
CA THR A 110 -14.23 4.84 32.72
C THR A 110 -15.36 3.85 32.37
N PHE A 111 -16.33 3.67 33.27
CA PHE A 111 -17.44 2.73 33.10
C PHE A 111 -18.73 3.48 32.72
N PRO A 112 -19.55 2.94 31.78
CA PRO A 112 -19.41 1.67 31.07
C PRO A 112 -18.27 1.68 30.03
N ILE A 113 -17.58 0.54 29.87
CA ILE A 113 -16.43 0.41 28.95
C ILE A 113 -16.95 0.28 27.51
N GLU A 114 -16.54 1.21 26.66
CA GLU A 114 -16.59 1.09 25.20
C GLU A 114 -15.16 0.75 24.74
N ILE A 115 -14.97 -0.43 24.13
CA ILE A 115 -13.65 -0.85 23.61
C ILE A 115 -13.68 -0.59 22.11
N ASP A 116 -12.94 0.43 21.67
CA ASP A 116 -12.76 0.69 20.25
C ASP A 116 -11.96 -0.44 19.60
N GLU A 117 -12.36 -0.83 18.40
CA GLU A 117 -11.64 -1.80 17.58
C GLU A 117 -10.22 -1.28 17.28
N ILE A 118 -9.22 -2.14 17.41
CA ILE A 118 -7.84 -1.76 17.10
C ILE A 118 -7.72 -1.57 15.59
N THR A 119 -7.35 -0.37 15.17
CA THR A 119 -7.09 -0.04 13.76
C THR A 119 -5.60 0.22 13.56
N VAL A 120 -5.11 -0.14 12.37
CA VAL A 120 -3.72 0.10 11.97
C VAL A 120 -3.72 1.14 10.87
N ASN A 121 -3.32 2.35 11.23
CA ASN A 121 -3.41 3.53 10.38
C ASN A 121 -2.03 3.98 9.91
N TRP A 122 -1.95 4.56 8.72
CA TRP A 122 -0.73 5.22 8.25
C TRP A 122 -0.35 6.36 9.19
N MET A 123 0.92 6.42 9.58
CA MET A 123 1.38 7.45 10.51
C MET A 123 1.30 8.86 9.90
N PRO A 124 1.22 9.91 10.72
CA PRO A 124 1.40 11.28 10.25
C PRO A 124 2.74 11.46 9.55
N ALA A 125 2.74 12.20 8.45
CA ALA A 125 3.95 12.44 7.68
C ALA A 125 5.02 13.18 8.48
N GLY A 126 4.57 14.18 9.25
CA GLY A 126 5.44 15.03 10.08
C GLY A 126 6.66 15.52 9.31
N ASP A 127 7.80 15.60 9.99
CA ASP A 127 9.10 15.87 9.37
C ASP A 127 9.87 14.61 8.95
N VAL A 128 9.38 13.43 9.36
CA VAL A 128 10.06 12.16 9.10
C VAL A 128 9.87 11.71 7.64
N LEU A 129 8.74 12.05 7.01
CA LEU A 129 8.51 11.83 5.57
C LEU A 129 9.03 12.97 4.68
N ASN A 130 9.99 13.77 5.16
CA ASN A 130 10.60 14.80 4.33
C ASN A 130 11.50 14.17 3.25
N GLY A 131 11.20 14.48 1.99
CA GLY A 131 11.98 14.05 0.83
C GLY A 131 12.38 15.23 -0.05
N LYS A 132 13.22 14.96 -1.05
CA LYS A 132 13.67 15.96 -2.03
C LYS A 132 12.52 16.61 -2.82
N TYR A 133 11.37 15.94 -2.91
CA TYR A 133 10.23 16.35 -3.75
C TYR A 133 8.99 16.59 -2.88
N PRO A 134 8.60 17.86 -2.63
CA PRO A 134 7.46 18.21 -1.79
C PRO A 134 6.13 17.57 -2.23
N GLU A 135 5.91 17.47 -3.55
CA GLU A 135 4.71 16.84 -4.13
C GLU A 135 4.53 15.38 -3.69
N GLN A 136 5.62 14.65 -3.42
CA GLN A 136 5.51 13.26 -2.97
C GLN A 136 5.00 13.18 -1.52
N LYS A 137 5.41 14.13 -0.69
CA LYS A 137 4.89 14.28 0.68
C LYS A 137 3.41 14.65 0.65
N GLU A 138 3.02 15.58 -0.22
CA GLU A 138 1.61 15.96 -0.41
C GLU A 138 0.75 14.77 -0.86
N ASN A 139 1.25 13.94 -1.79
CA ASN A 139 0.55 12.72 -2.18
C ASN A 139 0.37 11.74 -1.01
N TYR A 140 1.38 11.59 -0.15
CA TYR A 140 1.23 10.77 1.06
C TYR A 140 0.16 11.34 2.00
N ILE A 141 0.21 12.64 2.28
CA ILE A 141 -0.76 13.32 3.15
C ILE A 141 -2.18 13.16 2.60
N ASN A 142 -2.38 13.42 1.31
CA ASN A 142 -3.70 13.37 0.69
C ASN A 142 -4.28 11.95 0.62
N TYR A 143 -3.42 10.95 0.36
CA TYR A 143 -3.89 9.61 0.03
C TYR A 143 -3.73 8.57 1.12
N LEU A 144 -2.79 8.73 2.06
CA LEU A 144 -2.47 7.72 3.07
C LEU A 144 -2.62 8.22 4.50
N GLU A 145 -2.10 9.40 4.84
CA GLU A 145 -1.98 9.86 6.23
C GLU A 145 -3.28 9.66 7.04
N GLY A 146 -3.16 8.97 8.18
CA GLY A 146 -4.27 8.72 9.10
C GLY A 146 -5.33 7.74 8.61
N LYS A 147 -5.20 7.19 7.39
CA LYS A 147 -6.15 6.21 6.84
C LYS A 147 -5.75 4.78 7.25
N ASP A 148 -6.72 3.88 7.21
CA ASP A 148 -6.49 2.47 7.49
C ASP A 148 -5.58 1.82 6.43
N VAL A 149 -4.59 1.07 6.92
CA VAL A 149 -3.58 0.43 6.08
C VAL A 149 -4.21 -0.68 5.22
N LEU A 150 -5.09 -1.52 5.77
CA LEU A 150 -5.73 -2.60 5.01
C LEU A 150 -6.67 -2.04 3.94
N GLU A 151 -7.47 -1.03 4.27
CA GLU A 151 -8.41 -0.40 3.36
C GLU A 151 -7.69 0.25 2.17
N THR A 152 -6.63 1.01 2.43
CA THR A 152 -5.85 1.66 1.37
C THR A 152 -5.18 0.64 0.44
N PHE A 153 -4.64 -0.47 0.96
CA PHE A 153 -4.13 -1.56 0.13
C PHE A 153 -5.24 -2.26 -0.65
N SER A 154 -6.36 -2.58 -0.02
CA SER A 154 -7.49 -3.24 -0.67
C SER A 154 -8.00 -2.46 -1.89
N LYS A 155 -8.12 -1.13 -1.77
CA LYS A 155 -8.48 -0.22 -2.88
C LYS A 155 -7.48 -0.31 -4.03
N VAL A 156 -6.19 -0.17 -3.74
CA VAL A 156 -5.13 -0.22 -4.77
C VAL A 156 -5.05 -1.60 -5.43
N ILE A 157 -5.19 -2.68 -4.66
CA ILE A 157 -5.20 -4.05 -5.18
C ILE A 157 -6.39 -4.26 -6.11
N THR A 158 -7.57 -3.75 -5.75
CA THR A 158 -8.76 -3.79 -6.60
C THR A 158 -8.49 -3.10 -7.94
N PHE A 159 -7.96 -1.87 -7.92
CA PHE A 159 -7.57 -1.16 -9.14
C PHE A 159 -6.55 -1.94 -9.98
N LEU A 160 -5.48 -2.47 -9.37
CA LEU A 160 -4.47 -3.24 -10.10
C LEU A 160 -5.05 -4.53 -10.70
N ASN A 161 -5.98 -5.20 -10.00
CA ASN A 161 -6.65 -6.39 -10.53
C ASN A 161 -7.55 -6.05 -11.73
N GLU A 162 -8.26 -4.93 -11.72
CA GLU A 162 -8.99 -4.47 -12.92
C GLU A 162 -8.05 -4.25 -14.10
N GLU A 163 -6.89 -3.64 -13.86
CA GLU A 163 -5.88 -3.40 -14.89
C GLU A 163 -5.24 -4.69 -15.39
N TYR A 164 -5.07 -5.69 -14.53
CA TYR A 164 -4.66 -7.04 -14.90
C TYR A 164 -5.66 -7.72 -15.81
N MET A 165 -6.96 -7.65 -15.49
CA MET A 165 -8.02 -8.27 -16.30
C MET A 165 -8.16 -7.65 -17.70
N ARG A 166 -7.65 -6.43 -17.91
CA ARG A 166 -7.60 -5.78 -19.22
C ARG A 166 -6.45 -6.29 -20.10
N ILE A 167 -5.49 -7.00 -19.52
CA ILE A 167 -4.38 -7.63 -20.23
C ILE A 167 -4.84 -8.98 -20.76
N ARG A 168 -4.55 -9.24 -22.04
CA ARG A 168 -4.74 -10.58 -22.62
C ARG A 168 -3.44 -11.35 -22.58
N PHE A 169 -3.51 -12.55 -22.02
CA PHE A 169 -2.46 -13.56 -22.08
C PHE A 169 -2.72 -14.42 -23.31
N ASP A 170 -1.72 -14.53 -24.18
CA ASP A 170 -1.72 -15.45 -25.31
C ASP A 170 -1.22 -16.83 -24.88
#